data_AF-A0A7G1IF43-F1
#
_entry.id   AF-A0A7G1IF43-F1
#
_cell.length_a   1.000
_cell.length_b   1.000
_cell.length_c   1.000
_cell.angle_alpha   90.00
_cell.angle_beta   90.00
_cell.angle_gamma   90.00
#
_symmetry.space_group_name_H-M   'P 1'
#
loop_
_entity.id
_entity.type
_entity.pdbx_description
1 polymer ?
#
loop_
_entity_poly.entity_id
_entity_poly.type
_entity_poly.pdbx_seq_one_letter_code
_entity_poly.pdbx_strand_id
1 'polypeptide(L)'
;MTIPWQIAQKLHAVTAVLEAPRVNDRAHDLVDLQLLEGLLPDSDLLPTRSACIAVFEARAQHPWPPQVTALPHWPPIYSGALEGLDHLELAATVEEAVKAVRRFVERIDVATET
;
A
#
# COMPACT_ATOMS: atom_id res chain seq x y z
N MET A 1 13.58 5.43 9.46
CA MET A 1 12.35 5.75 8.69
C MET A 1 11.18 5.26 9.51
N THR A 2 10.15 6.09 9.73
CA THR A 2 8.98 5.73 10.58
C THR A 2 7.89 5.03 9.75
N ILE A 3 6.94 4.38 10.42
CA ILE A 3 5.82 3.65 9.79
C ILE A 3 5.02 4.53 8.81
N PRO A 4 4.60 5.78 9.16
CA PRO A 4 3.95 6.70 8.21
C PRO A 4 4.68 6.86 6.86
N TRP A 5 5.99 7.05 6.90
CA TRP A 5 6.80 7.22 5.69
C TRP A 5 7.00 5.90 4.93
N GLN A 6 7.08 4.76 5.63
CA GLN A 6 7.11 3.44 4.99
C GLN A 6 5.82 3.16 4.21
N ILE A 7 4.66 3.42 4.82
CA ILE A 7 3.35 3.28 4.19
C ILE A 7 3.27 4.16 2.94
N ALA A 8 3.61 5.44 3.07
CA ALA A 8 3.57 6.39 1.96
C ALA A 8 4.42 5.95 0.76
N GLN A 9 5.66 5.50 1.01
CA GLN A 9 6.56 5.03 -0.04
C GLN A 9 6.07 3.74 -0.72
N LYS A 10 5.53 2.79 0.06
CA LYS A 10 4.99 1.53 -0.47
C LYS A 10 3.71 1.75 -1.25
N LEU A 11 2.78 2.56 -0.74
CA LEU A 11 1.56 2.94 -1.47
C LEU A 11 1.90 3.59 -2.80
N HIS A 12 2.85 4.53 -2.83
CA HIS A 12 3.29 5.11 -4.09
C HIS A 12 3.89 4.07 -5.03
N ALA A 13 4.73 3.17 -4.52
CA ALA A 13 5.45 2.23 -5.38
C ALA A 13 4.54 1.13 -5.94
N VAL A 14 3.64 0.57 -5.13
CA VAL A 14 2.70 -0.47 -5.55
C VAL A 14 1.64 0.06 -6.53
N THR A 15 1.32 1.35 -6.46
CA THR A 15 0.33 1.99 -7.37
C THR A 15 0.96 2.71 -8.56
N ALA A 16 2.28 2.69 -8.68
CA ALA A 16 2.97 3.33 -9.81
C ALA A 16 2.66 2.61 -11.13
N VAL A 17 2.33 3.41 -12.15
CA VAL A 17 2.28 2.96 -13.55
C VAL A 17 3.66 3.13 -14.15
N LEU A 18 4.25 2.04 -14.65
CA LEU A 18 5.57 2.07 -15.27
C LEU A 18 5.44 2.14 -16.79
N GLU A 19 6.34 2.89 -17.41
CA GLU A 19 6.45 2.93 -18.86
C GLU A 19 7.01 1.60 -19.41
N ALA A 20 6.43 1.15 -20.53
CA ALA A 20 6.91 -0.01 -21.25
C ALA A 20 8.40 0.14 -21.62
N PRO A 21 9.20 -0.94 -21.59
CA PRO A 21 8.78 -2.34 -21.44
C PRO A 21 8.67 -2.81 -19.98
N ARG A 22 8.82 -1.92 -18.99
CA ARG A 22 8.76 -2.32 -17.58
C ARG A 22 7.32 -2.55 -17.14
N VAL A 23 7.14 -3.51 -16.25
CA VAL A 23 5.87 -3.78 -15.59
C VAL A 23 6.10 -3.73 -14.08
N ASN A 24 5.09 -3.27 -13.34
CA ASN A 24 5.18 -3.19 -11.89
C ASN A 24 5.06 -4.61 -11.29
N ASP A 25 6.10 -5.09 -10.60
CA ASP A 25 6.13 -6.42 -9.96
C ASP A 25 5.98 -6.35 -8.44
N ARG A 26 5.48 -5.23 -7.92
CA ARG A 26 5.49 -4.92 -6.49
C ARG A 26 4.28 -5.46 -5.72
N ALA A 27 3.72 -6.61 -6.14
CA ALA A 27 2.60 -7.23 -5.44
C ALA A 27 2.90 -7.52 -3.96
N HIS A 28 4.17 -7.80 -3.62
CA HIS A 28 4.63 -8.00 -2.24
C HIS A 28 4.41 -6.77 -1.33
N ASP A 29 4.39 -5.54 -1.88
CA ASP A 29 4.09 -4.35 -1.08
C ASP A 29 2.64 -4.38 -0.53
N LEU A 30 1.71 -5.16 -1.12
CA LEU A 30 0.38 -5.36 -0.56
C LEU A 30 0.41 -6.17 0.74
N VAL A 31 1.35 -7.11 0.88
CA VAL A 31 1.57 -7.85 2.15
C VAL A 31 2.16 -6.89 3.18
N ASP A 32 3.21 -6.17 2.80
CA ASP A 32 3.88 -5.23 3.70
C ASP A 32 2.95 -4.13 4.20
N LEU A 33 2.03 -3.64 3.36
CA LEU A 33 1.05 -2.63 3.76
C LEU A 33 0.04 -3.15 4.78
N GLN A 34 -0.39 -4.41 4.69
CA GLN A 34 -1.25 -5.04 5.70
C GLN A 34 -0.52 -5.20 7.04
N LEU A 35 0.76 -5.61 6.99
CA LEU A 35 1.60 -5.70 8.18
C LEU A 35 1.82 -4.33 8.83
N LEU A 36 2.12 -3.31 8.02
CA LEU A 36 2.30 -1.93 8.51
C LEU A 36 1.01 -1.34 9.05
N GLU A 37 -0.15 -1.62 8.44
CA GLU A 37 -1.46 -1.22 8.97
C GLU A 37 -1.70 -1.83 10.35
N GLY A 38 -1.38 -3.11 10.57
CA GLY A 38 -1.49 -3.76 11.88
C GLY A 38 -0.56 -3.20 12.96
N LEU A 39 0.53 -2.53 12.57
CA LEU A 39 1.48 -1.88 13.47
C LEU A 39 1.21 -0.38 13.67
N LEU A 40 0.33 0.23 12.85
CA LEU A 40 0.06 1.66 12.88
C LEU A 40 -0.99 1.97 13.96
N PRO A 41 -0.66 2.76 15.00
CA PRO A 41 -1.69 3.23 15.94
C PRO A 41 -2.64 4.21 15.24
N ASP A 42 -3.92 4.20 15.63
CA ASP A 42 -4.92 5.10 15.01
C ASP A 42 -4.55 6.59 15.15
N SER A 43 -3.80 6.96 16.20
CA SER A 43 -3.26 8.32 16.39
C SER A 43 -2.31 8.77 15.27
N ASP A 44 -1.72 7.83 14.53
CA ASP A 44 -0.74 8.09 13.48
C ASP A 44 -1.37 8.10 12.07
N LEU A 45 -2.70 7.97 11.94
CA LEU A 45 -3.38 8.07 10.64
C LEU A 45 -3.21 9.45 10.00
N LEU A 46 -3.29 10.53 10.79
CA LEU A 46 -3.08 11.90 10.28
C LEU A 46 -1.62 12.14 9.84
N PRO A 47 -0.59 11.82 10.66
CA PRO A 47 0.80 11.81 10.19
C PRO A 47 1.04 10.95 8.93
N THR A 48 0.36 9.80 8.81
CA THR A 48 0.43 8.93 7.63
C THR A 48 -0.16 9.61 6.40
N ARG A 49 -1.31 10.28 6.55
CA ARG A 49 -1.89 11.09 5.48
C ARG A 49 -0.94 12.19 5.00
N SER A 50 -0.34 12.94 5.93
CA SER A 50 0.65 13.97 5.60
C SER A 50 1.86 13.39 4.86
N ALA A 51 2.38 12.24 5.30
CA ALA A 51 3.49 11.56 4.64
C ALA A 51 3.11 11.08 3.23
N CYS A 52 1.92 10.51 3.05
CA CYS A 52 1.39 10.09 1.74
C CYS A 52 1.32 11.28 0.77
N ILE A 53 0.68 12.37 1.16
CA ILE A 53 0.58 13.58 0.33
C ILE A 53 1.98 14.08 -0.04
N ALA A 54 2.88 14.21 0.93
CA ALA A 54 4.25 14.68 0.69
C ALA A 54 5.03 13.78 -0.29
N VAL A 55 4.94 12.45 -0.16
CA VAL A 55 5.62 11.52 -1.08
C VAL A 55 5.06 11.61 -2.50
N PHE A 56 3.73 11.65 -2.64
CA PHE A 56 3.07 11.69 -3.95
C PHE A 56 3.33 13.01 -4.66
N GLU A 57 3.23 14.14 -3.96
CA GLU A 57 3.54 15.46 -4.51
C GLU A 57 5.02 15.58 -4.90
N ALA A 58 5.94 15.14 -4.03
CA ALA A 58 7.38 15.24 -4.31
C ALA A 58 7.83 14.38 -5.51
N ARG A 59 7.15 13.25 -5.75
CA ARG A 59 7.47 12.37 -6.89
C ARG A 59 6.80 12.81 -8.18
N ALA A 60 5.65 13.47 -8.11
CA ALA A 60 4.92 14.03 -9.25
C ALA A 60 4.66 13.03 -10.40
N GLN A 61 4.37 11.75 -10.06
CA GLN A 61 4.11 10.70 -11.05
C GLN A 61 2.60 10.42 -11.22
N HIS A 62 1.89 10.22 -10.11
CA HIS A 62 0.45 10.04 -10.05
C HIS A 62 -0.09 10.64 -8.74
N PRO A 63 -1.36 11.06 -8.69
CA PRO A 63 -1.89 11.81 -7.55
C PRO A 63 -2.26 10.90 -6.36
N TRP A 64 -2.33 11.51 -5.17
CA TRP A 64 -3.02 10.97 -4.01
C TRP A 64 -4.52 11.38 -4.03
N PRO A 65 -5.47 10.53 -3.58
CA PRO A 65 -5.27 9.12 -3.22
C PRO A 65 -5.13 8.24 -4.48
N PRO A 66 -4.26 7.21 -4.45
CA PRO A 66 -4.08 6.34 -5.60
C PRO A 66 -5.22 5.31 -5.72
N GLN A 67 -5.42 4.82 -6.94
CA GLN A 67 -6.18 3.60 -7.17
C GLN A 67 -5.26 2.37 -7.03
N VAL A 68 -5.57 1.50 -6.06
CA VAL A 68 -4.84 0.23 -5.89
C VAL A 68 -5.45 -0.80 -6.84
N THR A 69 -4.69 -1.33 -7.79
CA THR A 69 -5.18 -2.30 -8.78
C THR A 69 -4.16 -3.42 -8.96
N ALA A 70 -4.63 -4.67 -8.95
CA ALA A 70 -3.78 -5.82 -9.24
C ALA A 70 -3.52 -5.94 -10.75
N LEU A 71 -2.28 -6.24 -11.12
CA LEU A 71 -1.92 -6.59 -12.50
C LEU A 71 -2.06 -8.10 -12.73
N PRO A 72 -2.30 -8.56 -13.97
CA PRO A 72 -2.60 -9.97 -14.25
C PRO A 72 -1.56 -10.99 -13.76
N HIS A 73 -0.29 -10.60 -13.65
CA HIS A 73 0.82 -11.47 -13.22
C HIS A 73 1.10 -11.39 -11.71
N TRP A 74 0.35 -10.59 -10.95
CA TRP A 74 0.55 -10.44 -9.51
C TRP A 74 0.11 -11.62 -8.64
N PRO A 75 -0.93 -12.42 -8.96
CA PRO A 75 -1.35 -13.51 -8.08
C PRO A 75 -0.21 -14.44 -7.61
N PRO A 76 0.70 -14.94 -8.48
CA PRO A 76 1.83 -15.76 -8.01
C PRO A 76 2.87 -14.97 -7.19
N ILE A 77 3.10 -13.69 -7.50
CA ILE A 77 4.05 -12.84 -6.74
C ILE A 77 3.52 -12.61 -5.32
N TYR A 78 2.22 -12.30 -5.20
CA TYR A 78 1.56 -12.11 -3.90
C TYR A 78 1.56 -13.41 -3.09
N SER A 79 1.21 -14.54 -3.70
CA SER A 79 1.23 -15.85 -3.03
C SER A 79 2.63 -16.20 -2.50
N GLY A 80 3.69 -15.96 -3.27
CA GLY A 80 5.06 -16.18 -2.81
C GLY A 80 5.46 -15.25 -1.67
N ALA A 81 4.95 -14.02 -1.64
CA ALA A 81 5.19 -13.07 -0.55
C ALA A 81 4.49 -13.44 0.77
N LEU A 82 3.48 -14.32 0.73
CA LEU A 82 2.80 -14.84 1.92
C LEU A 82 3.50 -16.04 2.55
N GLU A 83 4.47 -16.66 1.88
CA GLU A 83 5.15 -17.85 2.39
C GLU A 83 5.76 -17.59 3.79
N GLY A 84 5.41 -18.44 4.76
CA GLY A 84 5.87 -18.32 6.15
C GLY A 84 5.04 -17.38 7.03
N LEU A 85 4.00 -16.74 6.48
CA LEU A 85 3.10 -15.84 7.20
C LEU A 85 1.73 -16.47 7.52
N ASP A 86 1.59 -17.79 7.37
CA ASP A 86 0.33 -18.54 7.55
C ASP A 86 -0.34 -18.39 8.92
N HIS A 87 0.42 -17.91 9.92
CA HIS A 87 -0.05 -17.68 11.29
C HIS A 87 -0.63 -16.28 11.50
N LEU A 88 -0.56 -15.40 10.51
CA LEU A 88 -1.07 -14.03 10.56
C LEU A 88 -2.39 -13.94 9.79
N GLU A 89 -3.28 -13.05 10.25
CA GLU A 89 -4.55 -12.77 9.59
C GLU A 89 -4.35 -11.80 8.41
N LEU A 90 -3.79 -12.29 7.31
CA LEU A 90 -3.59 -11.54 6.07
C LEU A 90 -4.61 -11.98 5.00
N ALA A 91 -4.86 -11.11 4.03
CA ALA A 91 -5.65 -11.45 2.86
C ALA A 91 -5.04 -12.65 2.11
N ALA A 92 -5.85 -13.67 1.81
CA ALA A 92 -5.37 -14.92 1.23
C ALA A 92 -5.09 -14.80 -0.28
N THR A 93 -5.73 -13.83 -0.95
CA THR A 93 -5.60 -13.59 -2.39
C THR A 93 -5.19 -12.14 -2.68
N VAL A 94 -4.61 -11.90 -3.87
CA VAL A 94 -4.23 -10.55 -4.28
C VAL A 94 -5.46 -9.65 -4.42
N GLU A 95 -6.61 -10.19 -4.81
CA GLU A 95 -7.88 -9.46 -4.93
C GLU A 95 -8.39 -9.00 -3.57
N GLU A 96 -8.27 -9.85 -2.55
CA GLU A 96 -8.60 -9.49 -1.16
C GLU A 96 -7.62 -8.46 -0.61
N ALA A 97 -6.33 -8.62 -0.91
CA ALA A 97 -5.29 -7.69 -0.49
C ALA A 97 -5.50 -6.29 -1.08
N VAL A 98 -5.85 -6.22 -2.37
CA VAL A 98 -6.23 -4.95 -3.01
C VAL A 98 -7.42 -4.32 -2.31
N LYS A 99 -8.46 -5.10 -1.96
CA LYS A 99 -9.62 -4.57 -1.21
C LYS A 99 -9.23 -4.07 0.19
N ALA A 100 -8.36 -4.80 0.89
CA ALA A 100 -7.86 -4.39 2.20
C ALA A 100 -7.07 -3.08 2.11
N VAL A 101 -6.10 -3.00 1.20
CA VAL A 101 -5.27 -1.80 1.03
C VAL A 101 -6.10 -0.61 0.50
N ARG A 102 -7.14 -0.82 -0.33
CA ARG A 102 -8.08 0.25 -0.70
C ARG A 102 -8.79 0.85 0.51
N ARG A 103 -9.34 0.00 1.38
CA ARG A 103 -9.96 0.47 2.64
C ARG A 103 -8.97 1.22 3.52
N PHE A 104 -7.72 0.77 3.56
CA PHE A 104 -6.67 1.46 4.29
C PHE A 104 -6.35 2.85 3.70
N VAL A 105 -6.24 2.96 2.38
CA VAL A 105 -6.08 4.25 1.68
C VAL A 105 -7.25 5.19 1.99
N GLU A 106 -8.49 4.69 1.94
CA GLU A 106 -9.69 5.48 2.29
C GLU A 106 -9.64 5.98 3.74
N ARG A 107 -9.26 5.13 4.70
CA ARG A 107 -9.09 5.51 6.12
C ARG A 107 -8.03 6.59 6.30
N ILE A 108 -6.89 6.47 5.61
CA ILE A 108 -5.83 7.48 5.66
C ILE A 108 -6.32 8.79 5.05
N ASP A 109 -7.00 8.75 3.91
CA ASP A 109 -7.39 9.96 3.18
C ASP A 109 -8.41 10.82 3.94
N VAL A 110 -9.31 10.19 4.69
CA VAL A 110 -10.31 10.90 5.51
C VAL A 110 -9.78 11.35 6.89
N ALA A 111 -8.54 11.03 7.25
CA ALA A 111 -7.97 11.45 8.52
C ALA A 111 -7.76 12.97 8.55
N THR A 112 -8.48 13.67 9.43
CA THR A 112 -8.38 15.12 9.63
C THR A 112 -7.87 15.46 11.01
N GLU A 113 -7.34 16.68 11.18
CA GLU A 113 -7.17 17.27 12.51
C GLU A 113 -8.53 17.28 13.22
N THR A 114 -8.56 16.82 14.47
CA THR A 114 -9.76 16.81 15.32
C THR A 114 -10.00 18.18 15.94
#